data_AF-A0A962QBK3-F1
#
_entry.id   AF-A0A962QBK3-F1
#
_cell.length_a   1.000
_cell.length_b   1.000
_cell.length_c   1.000
_cell.angle_alpha   90.00
_cell.angle_beta   90.00
_cell.angle_gamma   90.00
#
_symmetry.space_group_name_H-M   'P 1'
#
loop_
_entity.id
_entity.type
_entity.pdbx_description
1 polymer ?
#
loop_
_entity_poly.entity_id
_entity_poly.type
_entity_poly.pdbx_seq_one_letter_code
_entity_poly.pdbx_strand_id
1 'polypeptide(L)'
;MKLRTTIPDTLYSELKTGEYKWTLNEMISGFKYIRDINYQGKYLSLQQAILDSDIVKLDVYVWFAGRYIEMSNFMVIEAITNKGIVPINAQQMPYEKALIEDYHHYRYGVGKEKNVFKSLKRLWSLSVLRKNTKLTNELTPFLDGKWADLYQICADLASVIDITNKYKLEGRIIQHKNVKDRVSQMIELINERLSRLFNQFTFITFSNASFERGAYLNLLNEETDKFLNSVENIDI
;
A
#
# COMPACT_ATOMS: atom_id res chain seq x y z
N MET A 1 -7.22 -38.24 -1.74
CA MET A 1 -6.85 -36.89 -2.25
C MET A 1 -6.28 -36.10 -1.08
N LYS A 2 -4.94 -36.08 -0.91
CA LYS A 2 -4.29 -35.28 0.14
C LYS A 2 -4.31 -33.83 -0.33
N LEU A 3 -5.02 -32.95 0.39
CA LEU A 3 -4.86 -31.51 0.25
C LEU A 3 -3.39 -31.20 0.56
N ARG A 4 -2.60 -30.90 -0.47
CA ARG A 4 -1.29 -30.26 -0.28
C ARG A 4 -1.59 -28.88 0.30
N THR A 5 -1.54 -28.76 1.62
CA THR A 5 -1.48 -27.48 2.32
C THR A 5 -0.06 -26.92 2.15
N THR A 6 0.32 -26.59 0.92
CA THR A 6 1.29 -25.52 0.73
C THR A 6 0.49 -24.24 0.93
N ILE A 7 0.55 -23.70 2.15
CA ILE A 7 0.24 -22.28 2.37
C ILE A 7 1.02 -21.54 1.27
N PRO A 8 0.40 -20.64 0.49
CA PRO A 8 1.13 -19.92 -0.55
C PRO A 8 2.35 -19.25 0.08
N ASP A 9 3.34 -18.93 -0.75
CA ASP A 9 4.50 -18.12 -0.38
C ASP A 9 4.06 -16.72 0.10
N THR A 10 3.50 -16.66 1.30
CA THR A 10 2.82 -15.53 1.90
C THR A 10 3.63 -15.08 3.10
N LEU A 11 4.06 -13.84 3.05
CA LEU A 11 4.78 -13.16 4.10
C LEU A 11 3.78 -12.27 4.84
N TYR A 12 3.51 -12.57 6.10
CA TYR A 12 2.59 -11.76 6.89
C TYR A 12 3.18 -10.36 7.09
N SER A 13 2.38 -9.33 6.82
CA SER A 13 2.79 -7.95 7.03
C SER A 13 2.27 -7.47 8.39
N GLU A 14 0.98 -7.16 8.50
CA GLU A 14 0.45 -6.53 9.70
C GLU A 14 -1.06 -6.72 9.78
N LEU A 15 -1.61 -6.76 11.00
CA LEU A 15 -3.03 -6.56 11.23
C LEU A 15 -3.25 -5.11 11.66
N LYS A 16 -4.23 -4.46 11.05
CA LYS A 16 -4.64 -3.09 11.33
C LYS A 16 -6.03 -3.10 11.93
N THR A 17 -6.18 -2.43 13.07
CA THR A 17 -7.46 -2.22 13.76
C THR A 17 -7.56 -0.74 14.10
N GLY A 18 -8.31 0.02 13.32
CA GLY A 18 -8.23 1.48 13.39
C GLY A 18 -6.83 2.01 13.13
N GLU A 19 -6.34 2.86 14.03
CA GLU A 19 -4.99 3.45 13.95
C GLU A 19 -3.88 2.49 14.39
N TYR A 20 -4.23 1.34 14.99
CA TYR A 20 -3.25 0.42 15.56
C TYR A 20 -2.76 -0.61 14.56
N LYS A 21 -1.43 -0.71 14.45
CA LYS A 21 -0.74 -1.77 13.69
C LYS A 21 -0.22 -2.84 14.63
N TRP A 22 -0.58 -4.09 14.38
CA TRP A 22 -0.22 -5.26 15.19
C TRP A 22 0.80 -6.12 14.46
N THR A 23 1.90 -6.39 15.15
CA THR A 23 2.88 -7.41 14.74
C THR A 23 2.34 -8.81 15.01
N LEU A 24 2.93 -9.82 14.37
CA LEU A 24 2.55 -11.22 14.60
C LEU A 24 2.68 -11.62 16.08
N ASN A 25 3.74 -11.19 16.75
CA ASN A 25 3.96 -11.49 18.16
C ASN A 25 2.90 -10.85 19.07
N GLU A 26 2.48 -9.62 18.78
CA GLU A 26 1.39 -8.94 19.51
C GLU A 26 0.03 -9.58 19.25
N MET A 27 -0.22 -10.07 18.04
CA MET A 27 -1.43 -10.82 17.74
C MET A 27 -1.49 -12.14 18.50
N ILE A 28 -0.37 -12.88 18.53
CA ILE A 28 -0.26 -14.15 19.26
C ILE A 28 -0.37 -13.94 20.77
N SER A 29 0.23 -12.89 21.32
CA SER A 29 0.10 -12.56 22.74
C SER A 29 -1.31 -12.08 23.11
N GLY A 30 -2.05 -11.54 22.13
CA GLY A 30 -3.36 -10.93 22.32
C GLY A 30 -3.32 -9.54 22.92
N PHE A 31 -2.13 -8.95 23.11
CA PHE A 31 -1.95 -7.64 23.74
C PHE A 31 -0.89 -6.78 23.05
N LYS A 32 -1.20 -5.49 22.91
CA LYS A 32 -0.29 -4.46 22.43
C LYS A 32 -0.06 -3.42 23.51
N TYR A 33 1.21 -3.07 23.74
CA TYR A 33 1.55 -1.97 24.64
C TYR A 33 1.45 -0.63 23.90
N ILE A 34 0.59 0.26 24.38
CA ILE A 34 0.39 1.58 23.77
C ILE A 34 1.19 2.62 24.55
N ARG A 35 2.08 3.33 23.86
CA ARG A 35 2.80 4.52 24.35
C ARG A 35 2.16 5.78 23.77
N ASP A 36 0.90 6.01 24.07
CA ASP A 36 0.23 7.25 23.68
C ASP A 36 0.28 8.24 24.86
N ILE A 37 0.48 9.52 24.55
CA ILE A 37 0.53 10.65 25.47
C ILE A 37 -0.74 10.75 26.35
N ASN A 38 -1.88 10.26 25.84
CA ASN A 38 -3.16 10.23 26.56
C ASN A 38 -3.42 8.91 27.30
N TYR A 39 -2.62 7.87 27.04
CA TYR A 39 -2.78 6.53 27.57
C TYR A 39 -1.44 5.99 28.06
N GLN A 40 -0.85 6.65 29.07
CA GLN A 40 0.37 6.17 29.70
C GLN A 40 0.16 4.74 30.24
N GLY A 41 0.86 3.77 29.62
CA GLY A 41 1.07 2.44 30.19
C GLY A 41 -0.07 1.43 30.06
N LYS A 42 -1.02 1.61 29.14
CA LYS A 42 -2.11 0.65 28.96
C LYS A 42 -1.79 -0.40 27.90
N TYR A 43 -2.09 -1.66 28.23
CA TYR A 43 -2.20 -2.73 27.25
C TYR A 43 -3.57 -2.66 26.60
N LEU A 44 -3.60 -2.59 25.26
CA LEU A 44 -4.81 -2.80 24.48
C LEU A 44 -4.90 -4.30 24.17
N SER A 45 -6.05 -4.91 24.47
CA SER A 45 -6.29 -6.29 24.05
C SER A 45 -6.69 -6.32 22.57
N LEU A 46 -6.26 -7.37 21.87
CA LEU A 46 -6.62 -7.59 20.48
C LEU A 46 -8.15 -7.67 20.30
N GLN A 47 -8.85 -8.28 21.27
CA GLN A 47 -10.31 -8.35 21.27
C GLN A 47 -10.94 -6.95 21.30
N GLN A 48 -10.47 -6.05 22.17
CA GLN A 48 -10.98 -4.69 22.22
C GLN A 48 -10.72 -3.94 20.91
N ALA A 49 -9.54 -4.11 20.33
CA ALA A 49 -9.16 -3.42 19.10
C ALA A 49 -9.97 -3.89 17.88
N ILE A 50 -10.25 -5.19 17.79
CA ILE A 50 -11.09 -5.78 16.74
C ILE A 50 -12.55 -5.33 16.84
N LEU A 51 -13.04 -5.15 18.08
CA LEU A 51 -14.41 -4.72 18.36
C LEU A 51 -14.56 -3.19 18.33
N ASP A 52 -13.47 -2.44 18.19
CA ASP A 52 -13.54 -1.01 17.98
C ASP A 52 -14.21 -0.72 16.62
N SER A 53 -14.80 0.46 16.49
CA SER A 53 -15.71 0.81 15.38
C SER A 53 -14.98 1.10 14.05
N ASP A 54 -13.96 0.33 13.69
CA ASP A 54 -13.22 0.46 12.45
C ASP A 54 -12.90 -0.90 11.79
N ILE A 55 -12.78 -0.89 10.46
CA ILE A 55 -12.58 -2.06 9.64
C ILE A 55 -11.23 -2.68 10.00
N VAL A 56 -11.27 -3.97 10.33
CA VAL A 56 -10.05 -4.73 10.58
C VAL A 56 -9.44 -5.13 9.25
N LYS A 57 -8.17 -4.79 9.03
CA LYS A 57 -7.47 -5.04 7.78
C LYS A 57 -6.23 -5.90 8.03
N LEU A 58 -6.09 -7.01 7.32
CA LEU A 58 -4.92 -7.88 7.36
C LEU A 58 -4.11 -7.68 6.06
N ASP A 59 -2.89 -7.18 6.19
CA ASP A 59 -1.96 -7.06 5.07
C ASP A 59 -1.02 -8.26 5.02
N VAL A 60 -0.88 -8.83 3.82
CA VAL A 60 0.05 -9.90 3.52
C VAL A 60 0.77 -9.63 2.21
N TYR A 61 2.04 -9.97 2.12
CA TYR A 61 2.77 -10.00 0.86
C TYR A 61 2.65 -11.39 0.25
N VAL A 62 2.26 -11.45 -1.01
CA VAL A 62 2.17 -12.71 -1.77
C VAL A 62 3.11 -12.64 -2.95
N TRP A 63 3.87 -13.72 -3.18
CA TRP A 63 4.65 -13.85 -4.40
C TRP A 63 3.73 -14.20 -5.58
N PHE A 64 3.56 -13.28 -6.51
CA PHE A 64 2.68 -13.44 -7.67
C PHE A 64 3.30 -12.81 -8.92
N ALA A 65 3.29 -13.56 -10.03
CA ALA A 65 3.79 -13.10 -11.33
C ALA A 65 5.20 -12.46 -11.27
N GLY A 66 6.12 -13.09 -10.53
CA GLY A 66 7.52 -12.66 -10.45
C GLY A 66 7.80 -11.49 -9.48
N ARG A 67 6.82 -11.06 -8.68
CA ARG A 67 7.00 -9.98 -7.71
C ARG A 67 6.22 -10.22 -6.43
N TYR A 68 6.60 -9.54 -5.35
CA TYR A 68 5.74 -9.44 -4.17
C TYR A 68 4.67 -8.39 -4.41
N ILE A 69 3.42 -8.75 -4.13
CA ILE A 69 2.28 -7.84 -4.09
C ILE A 69 1.73 -7.79 -2.67
N GLU A 70 1.44 -6.59 -2.17
CA GLU A 70 0.66 -6.43 -0.95
C GLU A 70 -0.81 -6.74 -1.26
N MET A 71 -1.36 -7.74 -0.56
CA MET A 71 -2.77 -8.07 -0.58
C MET A 71 -3.37 -7.73 0.78
N SER A 72 -4.40 -6.88 0.77
CA SER A 72 -5.17 -6.54 1.95
C SER A 72 -6.45 -7.35 2.01
N ASN A 73 -6.68 -8.05 3.12
CA ASN A 73 -7.96 -8.68 3.44
C ASN A 73 -8.70 -7.81 4.47
N PHE A 74 -9.95 -7.46 4.20
CA PHE A 74 -10.78 -6.64 5.09
C PHE A 74 -11.79 -7.54 5.79
N MET A 75 -11.86 -7.43 7.11
CA MET A 75 -12.75 -8.22 7.95
C MET A 75 -13.80 -7.31 8.57
N VAL A 76 -15.05 -7.56 8.18
CA VAL A 76 -16.24 -6.96 8.80
C VAL A 76 -16.89 -8.03 9.66
N ILE A 77 -17.05 -7.72 10.94
CA ILE A 77 -17.76 -8.53 11.92
C ILE A 77 -19.19 -8.07 11.94
N GLU A 78 -20.13 -9.01 11.80
CA GLU A 78 -21.55 -8.72 11.77
C GLU A 78 -22.28 -9.47 12.89
N ALA A 79 -23.24 -8.78 13.52
CA ALA A 79 -24.19 -9.39 14.44
C ALA A 79 -25.49 -9.73 13.69
N ILE A 80 -25.98 -10.95 13.87
CA ILE A 80 -27.34 -11.32 13.45
C ILE A 80 -28.29 -10.93 14.57
N THR A 81 -29.16 -9.95 14.29
CA THR A 81 -30.17 -9.45 15.23
C THR A 81 -31.57 -9.77 14.74
N ASN A 82 -32.58 -9.58 15.59
CA ASN A 82 -33.99 -9.65 15.20
C ASN A 82 -34.41 -8.59 14.14
N LYS A 83 -33.58 -7.57 13.92
CA LYS A 83 -33.78 -6.53 12.89
C LYS A 83 -32.96 -6.76 11.61
N GLY A 84 -32.22 -7.87 11.54
CA GLY A 84 -31.32 -8.20 10.44
C GLY A 84 -29.84 -8.18 10.84
N ILE A 85 -28.98 -8.15 9.83
CA ILE A 85 -27.52 -8.18 9.96
C ILE A 85 -27.02 -6.75 10.21
N VAL A 86 -26.24 -6.54 11.28
CA VAL A 86 -25.69 -5.23 11.66
C VAL A 86 -24.17 -5.33 11.79
N PRO A 87 -23.37 -4.49 11.10
CA PRO A 87 -21.92 -4.49 11.28
C PRO A 87 -21.56 -3.98 12.68
N ILE A 88 -20.62 -4.67 13.34
CA ILE A 88 -20.12 -4.36 14.68
C ILE A 88 -18.93 -3.41 14.61
N ASN A 89 -18.03 -3.61 13.64
CA ASN A 89 -16.73 -2.94 13.53
C ASN A 89 -16.59 -2.13 12.24
N ALA A 90 -17.68 -1.53 11.73
CA ALA A 90 -17.58 -0.69 10.54
C ALA A 90 -18.59 0.45 10.62
N GLN A 91 -18.11 1.68 10.74
CA GLN A 91 -18.95 2.85 10.49
C GLN A 91 -19.29 2.93 9.01
N GLN A 92 -20.59 2.99 8.71
CA GLN A 92 -21.05 3.17 7.34
C GLN A 92 -21.01 4.66 6.97
N MET A 93 -19.86 5.13 6.49
CA MET A 93 -19.83 6.40 5.76
C MET A 93 -20.38 6.19 4.34
N PRO A 94 -21.24 7.10 3.81
CA PRO A 94 -21.62 7.06 2.41
C PRO A 94 -20.40 7.06 1.50
N TYR A 95 -20.36 6.15 0.53
CA TYR A 95 -19.20 5.93 -0.34
C TYR A 95 -18.69 7.21 -1.03
N GLU A 96 -19.59 8.05 -1.54
CA GLU A 96 -19.21 9.32 -2.16
C GLU A 96 -18.49 10.25 -1.18
N LYS A 97 -18.98 10.33 0.06
CA LYS A 97 -18.38 11.16 1.11
C LYS A 97 -16.98 10.64 1.46
N ALA A 98 -16.83 9.32 1.60
CA ALA A 98 -15.54 8.69 1.86
C ALA A 98 -14.53 8.98 0.73
N LEU A 99 -14.96 8.92 -0.53
CA LEU A 99 -14.09 9.27 -1.67
C LEU A 99 -13.64 10.74 -1.66
N ILE A 100 -14.52 11.66 -1.25
CA ILE A 100 -14.21 13.09 -1.15
C ILE A 100 -13.19 13.32 -0.02
N GLU A 101 -13.42 12.73 1.16
CA GLU A 101 -12.50 12.85 2.30
C GLU A 101 -11.12 12.26 1.95
N ASP A 102 -11.08 11.08 1.33
CA ASP A 102 -9.83 10.47 0.84
C ASP A 102 -9.12 11.36 -0.18
N TYR A 103 -9.86 11.95 -1.13
CA TYR A 103 -9.28 12.87 -2.11
C TYR A 103 -8.60 14.04 -1.42
N HIS A 104 -9.26 14.68 -0.46
CA HIS A 104 -8.70 15.80 0.28
C HIS A 104 -7.49 15.39 1.11
N HIS A 105 -7.58 14.27 1.83
CA HIS A 105 -6.48 13.72 2.62
C HIS A 105 -5.23 13.52 1.74
N TYR A 106 -5.36 12.84 0.60
CA TYR A 106 -4.20 12.58 -0.27
C TYR A 106 -3.72 13.81 -1.04
N ARG A 107 -4.60 14.76 -1.35
CA ARG A 107 -4.24 15.95 -2.14
C ARG A 107 -3.56 17.03 -1.31
N TYR A 108 -4.02 17.21 -0.06
CA TYR A 108 -3.66 18.30 0.84
C TYR A 108 -2.96 17.84 2.12
N GLY A 109 -2.81 16.52 2.33
CA GLY A 109 -2.05 15.96 3.43
C GLY A 109 -0.58 16.42 3.43
N VAL A 110 0.10 16.22 4.57
CA VAL A 110 1.47 16.68 4.78
C VAL A 110 2.42 15.48 4.85
N GLY A 111 3.63 15.63 4.30
CA GLY A 111 4.65 14.58 4.33
C GLY A 111 4.20 13.31 3.62
N LYS A 112 4.19 12.17 4.34
CA LYS A 112 3.86 10.85 3.80
C LYS A 112 2.38 10.66 3.42
N GLU A 113 1.50 11.53 3.90
CA GLU A 113 0.06 11.48 3.61
C GLU A 113 -0.26 12.02 2.22
N LYS A 114 0.56 12.94 1.70
CA LYS A 114 0.38 13.49 0.37
C LYS A 114 0.69 12.42 -0.68
N ASN A 115 -0.32 12.05 -1.48
CA ASN A 115 -0.15 11.08 -2.55
C ASN A 115 -0.97 11.47 -3.78
N VAL A 116 -0.28 12.03 -4.78
CA VAL A 116 -0.92 12.55 -6.00
C VAL A 116 -1.63 11.42 -6.76
N PHE A 117 -1.02 10.25 -6.88
CA PHE A 117 -1.62 9.15 -7.64
C PHE A 117 -2.88 8.59 -6.95
N LYS A 118 -2.85 8.44 -5.62
CA LYS A 118 -4.05 8.04 -4.84
C LYS A 118 -5.15 9.09 -4.95
N SER A 119 -4.84 10.39 -4.89
CA SER A 119 -5.85 11.44 -5.08
C SER A 119 -6.45 11.43 -6.49
N LEU A 120 -5.66 11.21 -7.54
CA LEU A 120 -6.16 11.05 -8.91
C LEU A 120 -7.08 9.83 -9.06
N LYS A 121 -6.76 8.69 -8.43
CA LYS A 121 -7.63 7.50 -8.41
C LYS A 121 -8.97 7.78 -7.74
N ARG A 122 -8.98 8.55 -6.64
CA ARG A 122 -10.21 8.96 -5.95
C ARG A 122 -11.04 9.91 -6.80
N LEU A 123 -10.39 10.87 -7.47
CA LEU A 123 -11.06 11.77 -8.40
C LEU A 123 -11.67 11.04 -9.60
N TRP A 124 -10.95 10.05 -10.15
CA TRP A 124 -11.48 9.18 -11.20
C TRP A 124 -12.71 8.41 -10.72
N SER A 125 -12.65 7.81 -9.52
CA SER A 125 -13.78 7.08 -8.92
C SER A 125 -15.02 7.98 -8.73
N LEU A 126 -14.81 9.21 -8.26
CA LEU A 126 -15.85 10.24 -8.15
C LEU A 126 -16.43 10.62 -9.51
N SER A 127 -15.59 10.75 -10.54
CA SER A 127 -16.04 11.06 -11.90
C SER A 127 -16.97 9.98 -12.45
N VAL A 128 -16.63 8.70 -12.22
CA VAL A 128 -17.46 7.55 -12.61
C VAL A 128 -18.78 7.56 -11.85
N LEU A 129 -18.74 7.74 -10.52
CA LEU A 129 -19.93 7.78 -9.67
C LEU A 129 -20.92 8.89 -10.10
N ARG A 130 -20.38 10.06 -10.45
CA ARG A 130 -21.15 11.22 -10.93
C ARG A 130 -21.46 11.19 -12.42
N LYS A 131 -21.08 10.12 -13.13
CA LYS A 131 -21.24 9.96 -14.59
C LYS A 131 -20.61 11.10 -15.39
N ASN A 132 -19.52 11.71 -14.90
CA ASN A 132 -18.76 12.74 -15.60
C ASN A 132 -17.76 12.09 -16.58
N THR A 133 -18.27 11.67 -17.73
CA THR A 133 -17.51 10.95 -18.76
C THR A 133 -16.32 11.74 -19.30
N LYS A 134 -16.44 13.07 -19.39
CA LYS A 134 -15.33 13.94 -19.83
C LYS A 134 -14.14 13.80 -18.88
N LEU A 135 -14.35 13.98 -17.58
CA LEU A 135 -13.29 13.88 -16.58
C LEU A 135 -12.74 12.45 -16.47
N THR A 136 -13.59 11.43 -16.58
CA THR A 136 -13.14 10.03 -16.62
C THR A 136 -12.17 9.79 -17.79
N ASN A 137 -12.53 10.27 -18.99
CA ASN A 137 -11.71 10.11 -20.19
C ASN A 137 -10.38 10.89 -20.10
N GLU A 138 -10.38 12.05 -19.44
CA GLU A 138 -9.15 12.83 -19.22
C GLU A 138 -8.21 12.14 -18.22
N LEU A 139 -8.74 11.49 -17.17
CA LEU A 139 -7.94 10.87 -16.12
C LEU A 139 -7.43 9.46 -16.46
N THR A 140 -8.18 8.70 -17.26
CA THR A 140 -7.86 7.29 -17.58
C THR A 140 -6.46 7.10 -18.17
N PRO A 141 -5.99 7.92 -19.14
CA PRO A 141 -4.62 7.79 -19.69
C PRO A 141 -3.50 7.95 -18.65
N PHE A 142 -3.74 8.68 -17.56
CA PHE A 142 -2.77 8.82 -16.47
C PHE A 142 -2.77 7.60 -15.54
N LEU A 143 -3.92 6.94 -15.40
CA LEU A 143 -4.08 5.78 -14.51
C LEU A 143 -3.72 4.45 -15.17
N ASP A 144 -3.74 4.40 -16.51
CA ASP A 144 -3.45 3.20 -17.31
C ASP A 144 -2.20 3.35 -18.20
N GLY A 145 -1.61 4.54 -18.27
CA GLY A 145 -0.43 4.83 -19.10
C GLY A 145 0.91 4.70 -18.37
N LYS A 146 1.96 5.32 -18.94
CA LYS A 146 3.35 5.28 -18.42
C LYS A 146 3.48 5.72 -16.96
N TRP A 147 2.58 6.57 -16.49
CA TRP A 147 2.53 7.03 -15.10
C TRP A 147 2.08 5.93 -14.14
N ALA A 148 1.20 5.05 -14.58
CA ALA A 148 0.80 3.87 -13.84
C ALA A 148 1.98 2.90 -13.68
N ASP A 149 2.77 2.71 -14.74
CA ASP A 149 3.98 1.90 -14.70
C ASP A 149 5.01 2.45 -13.70
N LEU A 150 5.23 3.77 -13.71
CA LEU A 150 6.12 4.41 -12.75
C LEU A 150 5.61 4.23 -11.31
N TYR A 151 4.32 4.46 -11.06
CA TYR A 151 3.72 4.23 -9.75
C TYR A 151 3.89 2.78 -9.31
N GLN A 152 3.74 1.83 -10.25
CA GLN A 152 3.93 0.42 -9.97
C GLN A 152 5.37 0.09 -9.57
N ILE A 153 6.36 0.71 -10.22
CA ILE A 153 7.78 0.58 -9.84
C ILE A 153 8.00 1.13 -8.43
N CYS A 154 7.46 2.31 -8.10
CA CYS A 154 7.56 2.88 -6.75
C CYS A 154 6.93 1.96 -5.69
N ALA A 155 5.77 1.36 -5.99
CA ALA A 155 5.11 0.41 -5.09
C ALA A 155 5.92 -0.90 -4.92
N ASP A 156 6.52 -1.39 -6.01
CA ASP A 156 7.39 -2.56 -6.00
C ASP A 156 8.64 -2.27 -5.12
N LEU A 157 9.29 -1.11 -5.30
CA LEU A 157 10.40 -0.66 -4.46
C LEU A 157 10.03 -0.56 -2.98
N ALA A 158 8.89 0.06 -2.66
CA ALA A 158 8.40 0.18 -1.29
C ALA A 158 8.19 -1.20 -0.65
N SER A 159 7.68 -2.18 -1.41
CA SER A 159 7.50 -3.56 -0.95
C SER A 159 8.84 -4.24 -0.67
N VAL A 160 9.84 -4.06 -1.54
CA VAL A 160 11.20 -4.57 -1.31
C VAL A 160 11.80 -3.99 -0.03
N ILE A 161 11.65 -2.67 0.18
CA ILE A 161 12.14 -2.00 1.38
C ILE A 161 11.44 -2.54 2.63
N ASP A 162 10.10 -2.65 2.62
CA ASP A 162 9.34 -3.13 3.79
C ASP A 162 9.70 -4.57 4.14
N ILE A 163 9.71 -5.47 3.14
CA ILE A 163 10.14 -6.86 3.32
C ILE A 163 11.57 -6.91 3.86
N THR A 164 12.49 -6.18 3.25
CA THR A 164 13.89 -6.20 3.69
C THR A 164 14.04 -5.71 5.12
N ASN A 165 13.39 -4.61 5.51
CA ASN A 165 13.48 -4.06 6.86
C ASN A 165 12.83 -4.98 7.89
N LYS A 166 11.62 -5.45 7.60
CA LYS A 166 10.84 -6.31 8.51
C LYS A 166 11.55 -7.62 8.78
N TYR A 167 12.11 -8.25 7.74
CA TYR A 167 12.76 -9.55 7.85
C TYR A 167 14.27 -9.48 8.18
N LYS A 168 14.94 -8.32 8.04
CA LYS A 168 16.29 -8.08 8.60
C LYS A 168 16.28 -7.97 10.13
N LEU A 169 15.24 -7.38 10.73
CA LEU A 169 15.19 -7.07 12.16
C LEU A 169 14.97 -8.30 13.07
N GLU A 170 14.45 -9.41 12.56
CA GLU A 170 14.11 -10.56 13.40
C GLU A 170 15.23 -11.59 13.57
N GLY A 171 16.42 -11.42 12.96
CA GLY A 171 17.51 -12.40 13.03
C GLY A 171 17.13 -13.80 12.51
N ARG A 172 15.94 -13.92 11.91
CA ARG A 172 15.35 -15.14 11.36
C ARG A 172 15.23 -15.01 9.85
N ILE A 173 16.37 -14.96 9.18
CA ILE A 173 16.45 -15.22 7.73
C ILE A 173 16.07 -16.71 7.42
N ILE A 174 15.62 -17.48 8.40
CA ILE A 174 15.64 -18.96 8.39
C ILE A 174 14.26 -19.60 8.19
N GLN A 175 13.29 -18.99 7.49
CA GLN A 175 12.09 -19.74 7.08
C GLN A 175 11.75 -19.71 5.60
N HIS A 176 12.27 -18.77 4.81
CA HIS A 176 12.02 -18.77 3.37
C HIS A 176 13.33 -18.60 2.61
N LYS A 177 13.97 -19.75 2.34
CA LYS A 177 15.23 -19.88 1.57
C LYS A 177 15.23 -19.12 0.23
N ASN A 178 14.06 -18.75 -0.28
CA ASN A 178 13.86 -18.11 -1.57
C ASN A 178 13.54 -16.60 -1.49
N VAL A 179 13.40 -15.99 -0.29
CA VAL A 179 13.04 -14.55 -0.21
C VAL A 179 14.15 -13.67 -0.78
N LYS A 180 15.41 -13.99 -0.48
CA LYS A 180 16.57 -13.26 -1.03
C LYS A 180 16.56 -13.33 -2.56
N ASP A 181 16.45 -14.52 -3.13
CA ASP A 181 16.41 -14.73 -4.59
C ASP A 181 15.23 -14.00 -5.24
N ARG A 182 14.07 -13.99 -4.58
CA ARG A 182 12.87 -13.29 -5.05
C ARG A 182 13.00 -11.77 -5.01
N VAL A 183 13.62 -11.24 -3.96
CA VAL A 183 13.94 -9.81 -3.89
C VAL A 183 14.92 -9.43 -5.00
N SER A 184 15.94 -10.25 -5.25
CA SER A 184 16.86 -10.05 -6.39
C SER A 184 16.14 -10.05 -7.73
N GLN A 185 15.26 -11.03 -7.99
CA GLN A 185 14.42 -11.07 -9.21
C GLN A 185 13.53 -9.82 -9.35
N MET A 186 12.97 -9.34 -8.25
CA MET A 186 12.14 -8.15 -8.25
C MET A 186 12.95 -6.89 -8.57
N ILE A 187 14.18 -6.78 -8.07
CA ILE A 187 15.11 -5.70 -8.43
C ILE A 187 15.46 -5.74 -9.92
N GLU A 188 15.74 -6.92 -10.48
CA GLU A 188 15.98 -7.09 -11.92
C GLU A 188 14.79 -6.63 -12.75
N LEU A 189 13.57 -7.05 -12.39
CA LEU A 189 12.33 -6.62 -13.07
C LEU A 189 12.10 -5.11 -12.97
N ILE A 190 12.38 -4.50 -11.82
CA ILE A 190 12.30 -3.05 -11.63
C ILE A 190 13.28 -2.34 -12.58
N ASN A 191 14.53 -2.81 -12.65
CA ASN A 191 15.54 -2.25 -13.55
C ASN A 191 15.11 -2.36 -15.02
N GLU A 192 14.60 -3.51 -15.46
CA GLU A 192 14.09 -3.69 -16.82
C GLU A 192 12.91 -2.74 -17.14
N ARG A 193 12.01 -2.52 -16.19
CA ARG A 193 10.88 -1.58 -16.38
C ARG A 193 11.36 -0.14 -16.42
N LEU A 194 12.29 0.25 -15.56
CA LEU A 194 12.91 1.58 -15.58
C LEU A 194 13.60 1.82 -16.93
N SER A 195 14.43 0.89 -17.40
CA SER A 195 15.11 1.03 -18.71
C SER A 195 14.11 1.19 -19.86
N ARG A 196 13.02 0.41 -19.87
CA ARG A 196 11.94 0.56 -20.86
C ARG A 196 11.26 1.92 -20.79
N LEU A 197 10.90 2.38 -19.59
CA LEU A 197 10.29 3.69 -19.41
C LEU A 197 11.22 4.81 -19.86
N PHE A 198 12.50 4.78 -19.46
CA PHE A 198 13.48 5.78 -19.86
C PHE A 198 13.65 5.85 -21.38
N ASN A 199 13.73 4.70 -22.06
CA ASN A 199 13.81 4.64 -23.53
C ASN A 199 12.54 5.20 -24.21
N GLN A 200 11.38 5.03 -23.58
CA GLN A 200 10.12 5.57 -24.08
C GLN A 200 9.91 7.06 -23.75
N PHE A 201 10.54 7.58 -22.69
CA PHE A 201 10.52 9.01 -22.33
C PHE A 201 11.52 9.81 -23.16
N THR A 202 12.68 9.24 -23.51
CA THR A 202 13.63 9.85 -24.45
C THR A 202 13.02 10.07 -25.84
N PHE A 203 12.02 9.27 -26.22
CA PHE A 203 11.26 9.46 -27.46
C PHE A 203 10.23 10.60 -27.40
N ILE A 204 9.68 10.91 -26.20
CA ILE A 204 8.68 11.99 -26.02
C ILE A 204 9.34 13.37 -25.87
N THR A 205 10.63 13.45 -25.54
CA THR A 205 11.38 14.71 -25.42
C THR A 205 11.45 15.56 -26.70
N PHE A 206 10.91 15.09 -27.83
CA PHE A 206 10.75 15.87 -29.06
C PHE A 206 9.35 16.46 -29.30
N SER A 207 8.34 16.21 -28.45
CA SER A 207 6.99 16.72 -28.66
C SER A 207 6.31 17.23 -27.37
N ASN A 208 6.46 18.54 -27.12
CA ASN A 208 5.57 19.45 -26.39
C ASN A 208 4.79 18.94 -25.15
N ALA A 209 5.28 19.25 -23.94
CA ALA A 209 4.47 19.50 -22.74
C ALA A 209 5.32 20.15 -21.64
N SER A 210 5.33 21.50 -21.54
CA SER A 210 6.22 22.24 -20.62
C SER A 210 5.64 22.45 -19.21
N PHE A 211 4.33 22.41 -19.03
CA PHE A 211 3.69 22.77 -17.75
C PHE A 211 3.52 21.59 -16.78
N GLU A 212 3.26 20.38 -17.27
CA GLU A 212 3.18 19.16 -16.45
C GLU A 212 4.57 18.58 -16.14
N ARG A 213 5.61 19.01 -16.83
CA ARG A 213 6.97 18.50 -16.62
C ARG A 213 7.55 18.92 -15.27
N GLY A 214 7.31 20.16 -14.81
CA GLY A 214 7.96 20.74 -13.63
C GLY A 214 7.52 20.11 -12.30
N ALA A 215 6.21 20.03 -12.07
CA ALA A 215 5.68 19.47 -10.81
C ALA A 215 5.96 17.97 -10.67
N TYR A 216 6.01 17.24 -11.79
CA TYR A 216 6.19 15.80 -11.79
C TYR A 216 7.66 15.37 -11.83
N LEU A 217 8.55 16.12 -12.51
CA LEU A 217 10.00 15.92 -12.34
C LEU A 217 10.43 16.19 -10.90
N ASN A 218 9.81 17.16 -10.22
CA ASN A 218 10.08 17.38 -8.80
C ASN A 218 9.67 16.17 -7.94
N LEU A 219 8.49 15.58 -8.17
CA LEU A 219 8.06 14.36 -7.48
C LEU A 219 9.00 13.17 -7.77
N LEU A 220 9.42 13.02 -9.03
CA LEU A 220 10.26 11.93 -9.47
C LEU A 220 11.69 12.06 -8.94
N ASN A 221 12.23 13.28 -8.88
CA ASN A 221 13.50 13.58 -8.23
C ASN A 221 13.40 13.33 -6.72
N GLU A 222 12.35 13.81 -6.05
CA GLU A 222 12.16 13.59 -4.61
C GLU A 222 12.10 12.10 -4.23
N GLU A 223 11.40 11.27 -5.01
CA GLU A 223 11.29 9.83 -4.74
C GLU A 223 12.55 9.06 -5.18
N THR A 224 13.21 9.47 -6.26
CA THR A 224 14.49 8.88 -6.72
C THR A 224 15.62 9.17 -5.72
N ASP A 225 15.70 10.41 -5.22
CA ASP A 225 16.68 10.80 -4.22
C ASP A 225 16.47 10.05 -2.90
N LYS A 226 15.22 9.85 -2.46
CA LYS A 226 14.92 9.00 -1.30
C LYS A 226 15.38 7.56 -1.50
N PHE A 227 15.17 7.00 -2.69
CA PHE A 227 15.60 5.66 -3.03
C PHE A 227 17.12 5.54 -3.04
N LEU A 228 17.83 6.41 -3.75
CA LEU A 228 19.29 6.39 -3.83
C LEU A 228 19.95 6.54 -2.45
N ASN A 229 19.45 7.46 -1.63
CA ASN A 229 19.89 7.62 -0.24
C ASN A 229 19.61 6.39 0.63
N SER A 230 18.53 5.65 0.35
CA SER A 230 18.23 4.40 1.06
C SER A 230 19.13 3.24 0.64
N VAL A 231 19.71 3.30 -0.57
CA VAL A 231 20.57 2.27 -1.18
C VAL A 231 22.04 2.49 -0.86
N GLU A 232 22.52 3.73 -0.84
CA GLU A 232 23.90 4.06 -0.42
C GLU A 232 24.20 3.71 1.04
N ASN A 233 23.15 3.50 1.86
CA ASN A 233 23.25 3.02 3.23
C ASN A 233 23.08 1.49 3.36
N ILE A 234 23.04 0.76 2.24
CA ILE A 234 23.02 -0.70 2.20
C ILE A 234 24.44 -1.18 1.87
N ASP A 235 25.24 -1.41 2.90
CA ASP A 235 26.39 -2.32 2.75
C ASP A 235 25.84 -3.71 2.44
N ILE A 236 26.12 -4.20 1.23
CA ILE A 236 25.85 -5.59 0.79
C ILE A 236 26.96 -6.50 1.29
#